data_AF-A0A952BEP0-F1
#
_entry.id   AF-A0A952BEP0-F1
#
_cell.length_a   1.000
_cell.length_b   1.000
_cell.length_c   1.000
_cell.angle_alpha   90.00
_cell.angle_beta   90.00
_cell.angle_gamma   90.00
#
_symmetry.space_group_name_H-M   'P 1'
#
loop_
_entity.id
_entity.type
_entity.pdbx_description
1 polymer ?
#
loop_
_entity_poly.entity_id
_entity_poly.type
_entity_poly.pdbx_seq_one_letter_code
_entity_poly.pdbx_strand_id
1 'polypeptide(L)'
;RGKSKPLIPILGIPLIERIIRTALEVGVDEFYVVTGYQSHQVCNFLVRLEERLAIRITPLVNDDWEKDNGLSVLMAQEVLRESFLLLMADHLFEPSLGRELATLTLAKEEIALAVDGDTRNPLVDMEDVTRVKVEHGKIRDIGKGLVDFNGFDTGIFLCSPAIFKALEQSREKDGDTSLSGAVRVLAAQGHAKAVPASGFWIDVDHPVAFRMAEKALLDRLCDKSYDGPVSRYLNRPISVLFSRQLAKFDITPNQISVFSFLCSVLAAGLFAFGGYPALLSGGVLAQFASIIDGCDGEVARLKYQSSDFGGWFDAVLDRYADAFLLFGLTWHLLAVEASGWVLFTGFMAIIGSFMLSYTADKHDSLMRERIKLGGKAQWRMGRDVRVLLIFLGAAVNWVQPVLVVIAVVMNLETLRRVWVARDA
;
A
#
# COMPACT_ATOMS: atom_id res chain seq x y z
N ARG A 1 5.25 -21.35 -9.43
CA ARG A 1 4.42 -21.52 -10.66
C ARG A 1 4.78 -20.51 -11.78
N GLY A 2 5.85 -19.72 -11.69
CA GLY A 2 6.38 -18.95 -12.83
C GLY A 2 7.61 -19.63 -13.43
N LYS A 3 7.92 -19.34 -14.70
CA LYS A 3 9.12 -19.86 -15.36
C LYS A 3 10.41 -19.16 -14.87
N SER A 4 10.32 -17.93 -14.35
CA SER A 4 11.42 -17.17 -13.72
C SER A 4 10.91 -16.38 -12.49
N LYS A 5 11.68 -16.35 -11.39
CA LYS A 5 11.29 -15.78 -10.07
C LYS A 5 10.84 -14.30 -10.16
N PRO A 6 11.57 -13.39 -10.82
CA PRO A 6 11.21 -11.96 -10.87
C PRO A 6 9.86 -11.68 -11.57
N LEU A 7 9.41 -12.61 -12.43
CA LEU A 7 8.15 -12.51 -13.17
C LEU A 7 6.95 -13.11 -12.43
N ILE A 8 7.14 -13.68 -11.23
CA ILE A 8 6.03 -14.23 -10.45
C ILE A 8 5.16 -13.08 -9.93
N PRO A 9 3.85 -13.05 -10.25
CA PRO A 9 2.96 -11.99 -9.77
C PRO A 9 2.50 -12.24 -8.33
N ILE A 10 2.58 -11.21 -7.50
CA ILE A 10 1.86 -11.12 -6.22
C ILE A 10 0.75 -10.09 -6.40
N LEU A 11 -0.49 -10.50 -6.18
CA LEU A 11 -1.68 -9.63 -6.33
C LEU A 11 -1.70 -8.89 -7.68
N GLY A 12 -1.44 -9.62 -8.76
CA GLY A 12 -1.48 -9.13 -10.15
C GLY A 12 -0.23 -8.43 -10.65
N ILE A 13 0.74 -8.09 -9.78
CA ILE A 13 1.97 -7.37 -10.18
C ILE A 13 3.21 -8.26 -9.98
N PRO A 14 4.06 -8.46 -11.02
CA PRO A 14 5.33 -9.18 -10.92
C PRO A 14 6.27 -8.60 -9.86
N LEU A 15 7.06 -9.45 -9.20
CA LEU A 15 8.03 -9.05 -8.17
C LEU A 15 8.95 -7.92 -8.66
N ILE A 16 9.58 -8.07 -9.83
CA ILE A 16 10.50 -7.06 -10.37
C ILE A 16 9.82 -5.72 -10.62
N GLU A 17 8.57 -5.72 -11.07
CA GLU A 17 7.80 -4.49 -11.28
C GLU A 17 7.48 -3.83 -9.94
N ARG A 18 7.14 -4.60 -8.89
CA ARG A 18 6.92 -4.04 -7.55
C ARG A 18 8.17 -3.33 -7.04
N ILE A 19 9.34 -3.94 -7.22
CA ILE A 19 10.61 -3.38 -6.75
C ILE A 19 10.98 -2.11 -7.52
N ILE A 20 10.86 -2.11 -8.85
CA ILE A 20 11.11 -0.92 -9.68
C ILE A 20 10.15 0.22 -9.28
N ARG A 21 8.87 -0.07 -9.06
CA ARG A 21 7.89 0.94 -8.62
C ARG A 21 8.16 1.45 -7.21
N THR A 22 8.52 0.56 -6.28
CA THR A 22 8.95 0.97 -4.93
C THR A 22 10.19 1.85 -5.00
N ALA A 23 11.17 1.54 -5.86
CA ALA A 23 12.37 2.35 -6.07
C ALA A 23 12.08 3.72 -6.72
N LEU A 24 11.08 3.80 -7.61
CA LEU A 24 10.57 5.09 -8.11
C LEU A 24 10.01 5.95 -6.97
N GLU A 25 9.26 5.35 -6.03
CA GLU A 25 8.76 6.06 -4.83
C GLU A 25 9.86 6.46 -3.83
N VAL A 26 11.04 5.83 -3.94
CA VAL A 26 12.25 6.22 -3.21
C VAL A 26 12.94 7.42 -3.87
N GLY A 27 12.79 7.57 -5.19
CA GLY A 27 13.38 8.66 -5.98
C GLY A 27 14.41 8.21 -7.02
N VAL A 28 14.50 6.92 -7.33
CA VAL A 28 15.37 6.38 -8.40
C VAL A 28 14.69 6.55 -9.75
N ASP A 29 15.42 7.02 -10.77
CA ASP A 29 14.90 7.33 -12.11
C ASP A 29 15.54 6.52 -13.26
N GLU A 30 16.72 5.92 -13.05
CA GLU A 30 17.42 5.04 -14.01
C GLU A 30 17.72 3.66 -13.41
N PHE A 31 17.45 2.60 -14.18
CA PHE A 31 17.55 1.21 -13.72
C PHE A 31 18.47 0.38 -14.61
N TYR A 32 19.39 -0.36 -13.97
CA TYR A 32 20.19 -1.39 -14.61
C TYR A 32 19.79 -2.75 -14.02
N VAL A 33 19.17 -3.60 -14.82
CA VAL A 33 18.61 -4.88 -14.33
C VAL A 33 19.44 -6.02 -14.87
N VAL A 34 20.19 -6.68 -13.99
CA VAL A 34 20.97 -7.85 -14.36
C VAL A 34 20.06 -9.07 -14.42
N THR A 35 20.08 -9.76 -15.55
CA THR A 35 19.26 -10.92 -15.86
C THR A 35 20.16 -12.11 -16.19
N GLY A 36 19.64 -13.33 -16.05
CA GLY A 36 20.39 -14.55 -16.31
C GLY A 36 19.47 -15.65 -16.81
N TYR A 37 19.07 -16.56 -15.93
CA TYR A 37 18.09 -17.61 -16.26
C TYR A 37 16.82 -17.03 -16.91
N GLN A 38 16.55 -17.48 -18.14
CA GLN A 38 15.45 -17.00 -18.98
C GLN A 38 15.46 -15.47 -19.25
N SER A 39 16.65 -14.88 -19.38
CA SER A 39 16.87 -13.45 -19.67
C SER A 39 15.94 -12.93 -20.76
N HIS A 40 15.76 -13.64 -21.88
CA HIS A 40 14.86 -13.21 -22.96
C HIS A 40 13.42 -12.91 -22.49
N GLN A 41 12.84 -13.71 -21.59
CA GLN A 41 11.49 -13.43 -21.06
C GLN A 41 11.48 -12.20 -20.16
N VAL A 42 12.50 -12.05 -19.31
CA VAL A 42 12.64 -10.93 -18.39
C VAL A 42 12.91 -9.63 -19.15
N CYS A 43 13.85 -9.61 -20.09
CA CYS A 43 14.16 -8.44 -20.92
C CYS A 43 12.93 -7.98 -21.72
N ASN A 44 12.19 -8.89 -22.35
CA ASN A 44 10.95 -8.53 -23.06
C ASN A 44 9.89 -7.92 -22.14
N PHE A 45 9.83 -8.38 -20.88
CA PHE A 45 8.96 -7.76 -19.89
C PHE A 45 9.45 -6.36 -19.50
N LEU A 46 10.75 -6.19 -19.27
CA LEU A 46 11.36 -4.91 -18.90
C LEU A 46 11.19 -3.85 -19.99
N VAL A 47 11.35 -4.18 -21.27
CA VAL A 47 11.11 -3.24 -22.39
C VAL A 47 9.67 -2.72 -22.38
N ARG A 48 8.68 -3.60 -22.21
CA ARG A 48 7.27 -3.17 -22.09
C ARG A 48 7.01 -2.36 -20.82
N LEU A 49 7.73 -2.68 -19.73
CA LEU A 49 7.61 -1.95 -18.47
C LEU A 49 8.18 -0.54 -18.61
N GLU A 50 9.32 -0.39 -19.29
CA GLU A 50 9.99 0.87 -19.60
C GLU A 50 9.03 1.82 -20.32
N GLU A 51 8.41 1.35 -21.41
CA GLU A 51 7.40 2.13 -22.17
C GLU A 51 6.20 2.52 -21.29
N ARG A 52 5.70 1.59 -20.48
CA ARG A 52 4.51 1.81 -19.63
C ARG A 52 4.77 2.79 -18.49
N LEU A 53 6.00 2.82 -17.96
CA LEU A 53 6.40 3.69 -16.86
C LEU A 53 7.05 5.00 -17.31
N ALA A 54 7.45 5.09 -18.58
CA ALA A 54 8.22 6.21 -19.12
C ALA A 54 9.50 6.50 -18.32
N ILE A 55 10.22 5.44 -17.95
CA ILE A 55 11.51 5.48 -17.23
C ILE A 55 12.60 4.88 -18.13
N ARG A 56 13.86 4.85 -17.67
CA ARG A 56 14.94 4.13 -18.35
C ARG A 56 15.24 2.81 -17.67
N ILE A 57 15.17 1.71 -18.42
CA ILE A 57 15.59 0.39 -17.93
C ILE A 57 16.59 -0.21 -18.91
N THR A 58 17.81 -0.45 -18.47
CA THR A 58 18.85 -1.13 -19.24
C THR A 58 19.03 -2.56 -18.73
N PRO A 59 18.57 -3.60 -19.48
CA PRO A 59 18.85 -4.97 -19.13
C PRO A 59 20.32 -5.32 -19.39
N LEU A 60 20.98 -5.94 -18.40
CA LEU A 60 22.31 -6.52 -18.52
C LEU A 60 22.17 -8.05 -18.46
N VAL A 61 22.87 -8.79 -19.31
CA VAL A 61 22.75 -10.26 -19.35
C VAL A 61 24.02 -10.88 -18.77
N ASN A 62 23.85 -11.67 -17.72
CA ASN A 62 24.90 -12.49 -17.13
C ASN A 62 24.71 -13.95 -17.58
N ASP A 63 25.61 -14.43 -18.45
CA ASP A 63 25.59 -15.82 -18.91
C ASP A 63 26.00 -16.82 -17.81
N ASP A 64 26.76 -16.35 -16.81
CA ASP A 64 27.26 -17.10 -15.66
C ASP A 64 26.27 -17.10 -14.47
N TRP A 65 24.96 -17.13 -14.76
CA TRP A 65 23.90 -16.96 -13.75
C TRP A 65 23.80 -18.08 -12.70
N GLU A 66 24.45 -19.23 -12.93
CA GLU A 66 24.52 -20.35 -11.98
C GLU A 66 25.52 -20.10 -10.84
N LYS A 67 26.37 -19.07 -10.96
CA LYS A 67 27.35 -18.67 -9.95
C LYS A 67 26.73 -17.67 -8.96
N ASP A 68 27.50 -17.29 -7.92
CA ASP A 68 27.01 -16.42 -6.86
C ASP A 68 26.57 -15.02 -7.36
N ASN A 69 25.68 -14.39 -6.59
CA ASN A 69 25.06 -13.11 -6.90
C ASN A 69 26.05 -11.94 -7.11
N GLY A 70 27.24 -11.98 -6.50
CA GLY A 70 28.24 -10.93 -6.64
C GLY A 70 28.78 -10.79 -8.06
N LEU A 71 28.82 -11.88 -8.85
CA LEU A 71 29.18 -11.79 -10.28
C LEU A 71 28.14 -11.02 -11.09
N SER A 72 26.87 -11.11 -10.70
CA SER A 72 25.81 -10.33 -11.36
C SER A 72 26.03 -8.84 -11.16
N VAL A 73 26.50 -8.43 -9.97
CA VAL A 73 26.82 -7.02 -9.68
C VAL A 73 27.96 -6.51 -10.57
N LEU A 74 29.01 -7.31 -10.79
CA LEU A 74 30.15 -6.94 -11.65
C LEU A 74 29.74 -6.62 -13.10
N MET A 75 28.64 -7.16 -13.62
CA MET A 75 28.14 -6.82 -14.95
C MET A 75 27.82 -5.33 -15.12
N ALA A 76 27.57 -4.62 -14.02
CA ALA A 76 27.27 -3.20 -14.03
C ALA A 76 28.50 -2.30 -13.82
N GLN A 77 29.71 -2.86 -13.62
CA GLN A 77 30.93 -2.11 -13.29
C GLN A 77 31.33 -1.08 -14.36
N GLU A 78 31.05 -1.35 -15.63
CA GLU A 78 31.42 -0.45 -16.72
C GLU A 78 30.49 0.77 -16.81
N VAL A 79 29.23 0.61 -16.38
CA VAL A 79 28.16 1.61 -16.53
C VAL A 79 27.92 2.41 -15.24
N LEU A 80 28.04 1.80 -14.06
CA LEU A 80 27.81 2.47 -12.78
C LEU A 80 29.10 3.12 -12.25
N ARG A 81 29.16 4.46 -12.32
CA ARG A 81 30.33 5.27 -11.90
C ARG A 81 30.08 6.15 -10.68
N GLU A 82 28.83 6.30 -10.28
CA GLU A 82 28.40 7.06 -9.11
C GLU A 82 27.83 6.14 -8.02
N SER A 83 27.32 6.71 -6.94
CA SER A 83 26.63 5.92 -5.90
C SER A 83 25.26 5.47 -6.41
N PHE A 84 24.89 4.22 -6.15
CA PHE A 84 23.65 3.62 -6.65
C PHE A 84 22.99 2.74 -5.59
N LEU A 85 21.67 2.59 -5.68
CA LEU A 85 20.96 1.58 -4.91
C LEU A 85 21.11 0.21 -5.59
N LEU A 86 21.53 -0.79 -4.81
CA LEU A 86 21.55 -2.18 -5.23
C LEU A 86 20.42 -2.91 -4.49
N LEU A 87 19.51 -3.48 -5.27
CA LEU A 87 18.28 -4.13 -4.80
C LEU A 87 18.19 -5.55 -5.36
N MET A 88 17.67 -6.47 -4.57
CA MET A 88 17.36 -7.82 -5.05
C MET A 88 15.98 -7.86 -5.72
N ALA A 89 15.84 -8.62 -6.80
CA ALA A 89 14.63 -8.71 -7.63
C ALA A 89 13.44 -9.45 -6.98
N ASP A 90 13.63 -9.95 -5.77
CA ASP A 90 12.74 -10.79 -4.98
C ASP A 90 12.51 -10.28 -3.55
N HIS A 91 13.21 -9.22 -3.15
CA HIS A 91 13.02 -8.59 -1.85
C HIS A 91 11.99 -7.48 -1.98
N LEU A 92 10.82 -7.69 -1.38
CA LEU A 92 9.82 -6.64 -1.24
C LEU A 92 10.17 -5.80 -0.02
N PHE A 93 10.02 -4.49 -0.12
CA PHE A 93 10.26 -3.56 0.98
C PHE A 93 9.35 -2.34 0.89
N GLU A 94 9.21 -1.62 2.00
CA GLU A 94 8.54 -0.32 2.00
C GLU A 94 9.46 0.81 1.53
N PRO A 95 8.92 1.83 0.83
CA PRO A 95 9.73 2.95 0.34
C PRO A 95 10.53 3.70 1.42
N SER A 96 10.08 3.74 2.67
CA SER A 96 10.79 4.40 3.78
C SER A 96 12.21 3.88 3.97
N LEU A 97 12.39 2.55 3.95
CA LEU A 97 13.71 1.91 4.06
C LEU A 97 14.66 2.39 2.95
N GLY A 98 14.16 2.46 1.71
CA GLY A 98 14.95 2.93 0.58
C GLY A 98 15.29 4.42 0.66
N ARG A 99 14.37 5.27 1.13
CA ARG A 99 14.61 6.73 1.28
C ARG A 99 15.65 7.04 2.35
N GLU A 100 15.63 6.30 3.45
CA GLU A 100 16.64 6.45 4.51
C GLU A 100 18.05 6.16 3.96
N LEU A 101 18.20 5.13 3.13
CA LEU A 101 19.45 4.86 2.44
C LEU A 101 19.78 5.92 1.40
N ALA A 102 18.85 6.24 0.50
CA ALA A 102 19.07 7.14 -0.64
C ALA A 102 19.46 8.58 -0.23
N THR A 103 19.12 9.00 0.98
CA THR A 103 19.47 10.34 1.51
C THR A 103 20.85 10.39 2.17
N LEU A 104 21.55 9.25 2.31
CA LEU A 104 22.89 9.21 2.89
C LEU A 104 23.94 9.68 1.89
N THR A 105 24.91 10.46 2.40
CA THR A 105 26.15 10.76 1.68
C THR A 105 27.19 9.69 2.02
N LEU A 106 27.56 8.88 1.04
CA LEU A 106 28.66 7.91 1.17
C LEU A 106 29.98 8.52 0.73
N ALA A 107 31.06 8.15 1.42
CA ALA A 107 32.40 8.35 0.89
C ALA A 107 32.67 7.37 -0.27
N LYS A 108 33.68 7.68 -1.10
CA LYS A 108 33.99 6.92 -2.33
C LYS A 108 34.30 5.43 -2.11
N GLU A 109 34.75 5.07 -0.92
CA GLU A 109 35.14 3.69 -0.57
C GLU A 109 34.08 2.96 0.26
N GLU A 110 32.97 3.63 0.57
CA GLU A 110 31.96 3.12 1.50
C GLU A 110 30.76 2.48 0.80
N ILE A 111 30.09 1.60 1.55
CA ILE A 111 28.75 1.11 1.27
C ILE A 111 27.88 1.27 2.52
N ALA A 112 26.57 1.27 2.35
CA ALA A 112 25.60 1.15 3.43
C ALA A 112 24.61 0.03 3.11
N LEU A 113 24.26 -0.74 4.13
CA LEU A 113 23.21 -1.76 4.09
C LEU A 113 22.11 -1.40 5.07
N ALA A 114 20.85 -1.50 4.66
CA ALA A 114 19.73 -1.51 5.58
C ALA A 114 19.71 -2.84 6.35
N VAL A 115 19.79 -2.77 7.67
CA VAL A 115 19.86 -3.93 8.58
C VAL A 115 18.65 -3.93 9.49
N ASP A 116 17.88 -5.00 9.45
CA ASP A 116 16.79 -5.21 10.39
C ASP A 116 17.35 -5.68 11.73
N GLY A 117 17.18 -4.86 12.78
CA GLY A 117 17.62 -5.17 14.14
C GLY A 117 16.64 -6.04 14.94
N ASP A 118 15.43 -6.29 14.44
CA ASP A 118 14.47 -7.18 15.11
C ASP A 118 14.77 -8.64 14.78
N THR A 119 15.61 -9.26 15.62
CA THR A 119 15.97 -10.68 15.49
C THR A 119 14.81 -11.66 15.71
N ARG A 120 13.60 -11.16 15.97
CA ARG A 120 12.35 -11.93 16.10
C ARG A 120 11.34 -11.60 15.02
N ASN A 121 11.74 -10.88 13.96
CA ASN A 121 10.86 -10.54 12.86
C ASN A 121 10.22 -11.81 12.27
N PRO A 122 8.88 -11.97 12.33
CA PRO A 122 8.20 -13.18 11.90
C PRO A 122 8.19 -13.36 10.38
N LEU A 123 8.64 -12.36 9.61
CA LEU A 123 8.75 -12.41 8.15
C LEU A 123 10.07 -13.01 7.65
N VAL A 124 11.04 -13.20 8.55
CA VAL A 124 12.37 -13.68 8.23
C VAL A 124 12.44 -15.20 8.36
N ASP A 125 12.99 -15.85 7.33
CA ASP A 125 13.33 -17.27 7.38
C ASP A 125 14.71 -17.46 8.02
N MET A 126 14.73 -17.95 9.25
CA MET A 126 15.95 -18.13 10.04
C MET A 126 16.94 -19.15 9.45
N GLU A 127 16.47 -20.04 8.58
CA GLU A 127 17.30 -21.07 7.94
C GLU A 127 18.10 -20.52 6.75
N ASP A 128 17.57 -19.51 6.05
CA ASP A 128 18.17 -18.98 4.82
C ASP A 128 18.65 -17.53 4.91
N VAL A 129 18.21 -16.76 5.90
CA VAL A 129 18.56 -15.34 6.03
C VAL A 129 20.07 -15.09 6.18
N THR A 130 20.57 -14.06 5.48
CA THR A 130 21.91 -13.54 5.71
C THR A 130 21.94 -12.71 7.00
N ARG A 131 22.71 -13.18 7.98
CA ARG A 131 22.83 -12.54 9.29
C ARG A 131 23.95 -11.50 9.29
N VAL A 132 23.79 -10.46 10.09
CA VAL A 132 24.73 -9.33 10.17
C VAL A 132 25.10 -9.09 11.63
N LYS A 133 26.39 -8.86 11.87
CA LYS A 133 26.89 -8.29 13.14
C LYS A 133 27.18 -6.81 12.94
N VAL A 134 26.48 -5.97 13.71
CA VAL A 134 26.61 -4.51 13.69
C VAL A 134 27.19 -4.01 15.01
N GLU A 135 28.17 -3.13 14.93
CA GLU A 135 28.73 -2.41 16.09
C GLU A 135 28.99 -0.95 15.73
N HIS A 136 28.53 -0.03 16.59
CA HIS A 136 28.74 1.42 16.41
C HIS A 136 28.32 1.93 15.01
N GLY A 137 27.22 1.40 14.45
CA GLY A 137 26.70 1.76 13.13
C GLY A 137 27.50 1.20 11.95
N LYS A 138 28.45 0.28 12.19
CA LYS A 138 29.24 -0.38 11.15
C LYS A 138 28.99 -1.89 11.14
N ILE A 139 29.05 -2.48 9.96
CA ILE A 139 29.03 -3.94 9.80
C ILE A 139 30.41 -4.47 10.21
N ARG A 140 30.42 -5.49 11.06
CA ARG A 140 31.62 -6.22 11.48
C ARG A 140 31.78 -7.52 10.72
N ASP A 141 30.68 -8.24 10.54
CA ASP A 141 30.65 -9.51 9.82
C ASP A 141 29.25 -9.75 9.24
N ILE A 142 29.18 -10.57 8.19
CA ILE A 142 27.95 -10.88 7.47
C ILE A 142 28.02 -12.28 6.84
N GLY A 143 26.94 -13.05 6.93
CA GLY A 143 26.82 -14.34 6.27
C GLY A 143 25.68 -15.20 6.81
N LYS A 144 25.25 -16.22 6.04
CA LYS A 144 24.16 -17.13 6.42
C LYS A 144 24.49 -17.98 7.66
N GLY A 145 25.77 -18.35 7.85
CA GLY A 145 26.24 -19.19 8.96
C GLY A 145 26.66 -18.44 10.22
N LEU A 146 26.45 -17.13 10.31
CA LEU A 146 26.95 -16.32 11.42
C LEU A 146 26.24 -16.69 12.74
N VAL A 147 27.03 -17.03 13.77
CA VAL A 147 26.51 -17.42 15.10
C VAL A 147 26.28 -16.20 15.98
N ASP A 148 27.23 -15.25 16.01
CA ASP A 148 27.11 -13.99 16.72
C ASP A 148 26.58 -12.90 15.77
N PHE A 149 25.29 -12.62 15.85
CA PHE A 149 24.60 -11.62 15.02
C PHE A 149 23.63 -10.81 15.86
N ASN A 150 23.29 -9.61 15.39
CA ASN A 150 22.30 -8.73 16.01
C ASN A 150 21.40 -8.03 14.98
N GLY A 151 21.40 -8.51 13.74
CA GLY A 151 20.46 -8.09 12.73
C GLY A 151 20.49 -8.98 11.48
N PHE A 152 19.59 -8.67 10.56
CA PHE A 152 19.44 -9.35 9.27
C PHE A 152 19.71 -8.40 8.11
N ASP A 153 20.36 -8.92 7.08
CA ASP A 153 20.51 -8.24 5.80
C ASP A 153 19.14 -8.16 5.11
N THR A 154 18.71 -6.95 4.78
CA THR A 154 17.42 -6.71 4.11
C THR A 154 17.50 -6.78 2.58
N GLY A 155 18.69 -6.96 2.01
CA GLY A 155 18.92 -6.97 0.56
C GLY A 155 18.90 -5.59 -0.11
N ILE A 156 18.86 -4.50 0.69
CA ILE A 156 18.77 -3.12 0.21
C ILE A 156 20.07 -2.39 0.55
N PHE A 157 20.88 -2.11 -0.47
CA PHE A 157 22.19 -1.49 -0.30
C PHE A 157 22.22 -0.13 -0.99
N LEU A 158 22.95 0.81 -0.40
CA LEU A 158 23.51 1.95 -1.12
C LEU A 158 25.01 1.66 -1.33
N CYS A 159 25.41 1.55 -2.59
CA CYS A 159 26.77 1.19 -2.96
C CYS A 159 27.47 2.36 -3.66
N SER A 160 28.77 2.53 -3.39
CA SER A 160 29.68 3.23 -4.28
C SER A 160 30.38 2.21 -5.22
N PRO A 161 31.09 2.66 -6.27
CA PRO A 161 31.85 1.77 -7.14
C PRO A 161 32.94 0.93 -6.42
N ALA A 162 33.25 1.23 -5.15
CA ALA A 162 34.14 0.42 -4.33
C ALA A 162 33.65 -1.03 -4.16
N ILE A 163 32.34 -1.28 -4.28
CA ILE A 163 31.80 -2.65 -4.20
C ILE A 163 32.38 -3.57 -5.28
N PHE A 164 32.65 -3.06 -6.49
CA PHE A 164 33.20 -3.86 -7.58
C PHE A 164 34.62 -4.33 -7.26
N LYS A 165 35.46 -3.43 -6.74
CA LYS A 165 36.81 -3.77 -6.29
C LYS A 165 36.79 -4.76 -5.12
N ALA A 166 35.85 -4.61 -4.20
CA ALA A 166 35.69 -5.53 -3.08
C ALA A 166 35.24 -6.93 -3.52
N LEU A 167 34.38 -7.04 -4.53
CA LEU A 167 33.98 -8.30 -5.16
C LEU A 167 35.18 -9.00 -5.81
N GLU A 168 35.99 -8.27 -6.58
CA GLU A 168 37.23 -8.80 -7.18
C GLU A 168 38.19 -9.30 -6.10
N GLN A 169 38.41 -8.52 -5.03
CA GLN A 169 39.27 -8.90 -3.90
C GLN A 169 38.76 -10.15 -3.16
N SER A 170 37.46 -10.24 -2.90
CA SER A 170 36.83 -11.39 -2.25
C SER A 170 37.05 -12.67 -3.08
N ARG A 171 36.85 -12.56 -4.40
CA ARG A 171 37.06 -13.66 -5.34
C ARG A 171 38.52 -14.12 -5.36
N GLU A 172 39.46 -13.19 -5.46
CA GLU A 172 40.89 -13.51 -5.55
C GLU A 172 41.46 -14.11 -4.26
N LYS A 173 41.01 -13.61 -3.11
CA LYS A 173 41.56 -14.00 -1.81
C LYS A 173 40.94 -15.30 -1.30
N ASP A 174 39.62 -15.40 -1.33
CA ASP A 174 38.88 -16.44 -0.62
C ASP A 174 38.06 -17.34 -1.57
N GLY A 175 38.08 -17.06 -2.87
CA GLY A 175 37.23 -17.76 -3.86
C GLY A 175 35.75 -17.44 -3.72
N ASP A 176 35.38 -16.50 -2.85
CA ASP A 176 34.00 -16.13 -2.55
C ASP A 176 33.52 -15.06 -3.54
N THR A 177 32.55 -15.45 -4.37
CA THR A 177 31.91 -14.58 -5.37
C THR A 177 30.58 -13.99 -4.92
N SER A 178 30.21 -14.16 -3.65
CA SER A 178 28.98 -13.61 -3.09
C SER A 178 29.09 -12.12 -2.75
N LEU A 179 27.94 -11.45 -2.69
CA LEU A 179 27.86 -10.08 -2.21
C LEU A 179 28.33 -9.97 -0.74
N SER A 180 28.01 -10.96 0.09
CA SER A 180 28.45 -11.03 1.48
C SER A 180 29.98 -11.06 1.61
N GLY A 181 30.69 -11.75 0.69
CA GLY A 181 32.14 -11.73 0.61
C GLY A 181 32.71 -10.33 0.41
N ALA A 182 32.17 -9.57 -0.54
CA ALA A 182 32.56 -8.18 -0.77
C ALA A 182 32.25 -7.27 0.42
N VAL A 183 31.10 -7.44 1.06
CA VAL A 183 30.74 -6.70 2.27
C VAL A 183 31.73 -7.01 3.41
N ARG A 184 32.17 -8.27 3.58
CA ARG A 184 33.20 -8.63 4.56
C ARG A 184 34.54 -7.97 4.27
N VAL A 185 34.95 -7.89 2.99
CA VAL A 185 36.16 -7.16 2.58
C VAL A 185 36.09 -5.68 2.99
N LEU A 186 34.96 -5.02 2.71
CA LEU A 186 34.76 -3.60 3.07
C LEU A 186 34.58 -3.40 4.58
N ALA A 187 33.95 -4.34 5.28
CA ALA A 187 33.79 -4.33 6.73
C ALA A 187 35.14 -4.40 7.45
N ALA A 188 36.06 -5.26 6.96
CA ALA A 188 37.42 -5.35 7.49
C ALA A 188 38.22 -4.04 7.33
N GLN A 189 37.88 -3.24 6.32
CA GLN A 189 38.45 -1.91 6.08
C GLN A 189 37.71 -0.78 6.82
N GLY A 190 36.59 -1.10 7.51
CA GLY A 190 35.77 -0.12 8.22
C GLY A 190 34.88 0.72 7.31
N HIS A 191 34.64 0.26 6.08
CA HIS A 191 33.92 0.96 5.01
C HIS A 191 32.48 0.47 4.80
N ALA A 192 32.03 -0.53 5.55
CA ALA A 192 30.65 -1.02 5.50
C ALA A 192 29.80 -0.45 6.65
N LYS A 193 28.85 0.43 6.32
CA LYS A 193 27.90 1.04 7.25
C LYS A 193 26.62 0.21 7.38
N ALA A 194 26.04 0.20 8.58
CA ALA A 194 24.73 -0.39 8.84
C ALA A 194 23.73 0.74 9.11
N VAL A 195 22.61 0.72 8.40
CA VAL A 195 21.49 1.65 8.56
C VAL A 195 20.35 0.88 9.19
N PRO A 196 19.85 1.25 10.37
CA PRO A 196 18.74 0.55 10.99
C PRO A 196 17.51 0.56 10.07
N ALA A 197 17.00 -0.62 9.75
CA ALA A 197 15.77 -0.78 8.99
C ALA A 197 14.61 -0.98 9.97
N SER A 198 13.58 -0.15 9.88
CA SER A 198 12.33 -0.33 10.63
C SER A 198 11.14 -0.28 9.68
N GLY A 199 10.35 -1.35 9.64
CA GLY A 199 9.24 -1.46 8.69
C GLY A 199 9.23 -2.82 8.00
N PHE A 200 8.40 -2.98 6.97
CA PHE A 200 8.34 -4.27 6.27
C PHE A 200 9.35 -4.41 5.14
N TRP A 201 9.96 -5.58 5.16
CA TRP A 201 10.71 -6.18 4.09
C TRP A 201 10.52 -7.69 4.16
N ILE A 202 10.68 -8.39 3.04
CA ILE A 202 10.64 -9.85 2.97
C ILE A 202 11.33 -10.35 1.70
N ASP A 203 12.15 -11.39 1.82
CA ASP A 203 12.65 -12.18 0.68
C ASP A 203 11.59 -13.21 0.26
N VAL A 204 11.19 -13.19 -1.01
CA VAL A 204 10.19 -14.10 -1.57
C VAL A 204 10.84 -15.30 -2.27
N ASP A 205 11.59 -16.12 -1.54
CA ASP A 205 12.28 -17.31 -2.08
C ASP A 205 11.40 -18.53 -2.35
N HIS A 206 10.47 -18.80 -1.46
CA HIS A 206 9.79 -20.08 -1.40
C HIS A 206 8.26 -19.91 -1.19
N PRO A 207 7.46 -20.96 -1.39
CA PRO A 207 5.99 -20.82 -1.36
C PRO A 207 5.40 -20.31 -0.04
N VAL A 208 6.09 -20.49 1.09
CA VAL A 208 5.65 -19.97 2.39
C VAL A 208 5.90 -18.46 2.45
N ALA A 209 7.13 -18.01 2.16
CA ALA A 209 7.45 -16.59 2.01
C ALA A 209 6.52 -15.85 1.04
N PHE A 210 6.17 -16.47 -0.10
CA PHE A 210 5.20 -15.91 -1.04
C PHE A 210 3.83 -15.62 -0.39
N ARG A 211 3.30 -16.55 0.41
CA ARG A 211 2.03 -16.36 1.13
C ARG A 211 2.16 -15.31 2.23
N MET A 212 3.31 -15.26 2.91
CA MET A 212 3.60 -14.25 3.92
C MET A 212 3.68 -12.86 3.30
N ALA A 213 4.34 -12.71 2.15
CA ALA A 213 4.40 -11.47 1.39
C ALA A 213 3.01 -11.02 0.92
N GLU A 214 2.21 -11.93 0.33
CA GLU A 214 0.82 -11.63 -0.06
C GLU A 214 0.01 -11.15 1.15
N LYS A 215 0.10 -11.86 2.28
CA LYS A 215 -0.62 -11.50 3.51
C LYS A 215 -0.16 -10.15 4.06
N ALA A 216 1.14 -9.91 4.16
CA ALA A 216 1.69 -8.67 4.69
C ALA A 216 1.31 -7.45 3.83
N LEU A 217 1.28 -7.59 2.50
CA LEU A 217 0.77 -6.53 1.61
C LEU A 217 -0.73 -6.24 1.84
N LEU A 218 -1.54 -7.26 2.13
CA LEU A 218 -2.96 -7.11 2.42
C LEU A 218 -3.21 -6.51 3.82
N ASP A 219 -2.48 -6.97 4.84
CA ASP A 219 -2.62 -6.49 6.23
C ASP A 219 -2.33 -4.98 6.31
N ARG A 220 -1.38 -4.49 5.49
CA ARG A 220 -1.06 -3.05 5.35
C ARG A 220 -2.19 -2.20 4.79
N LEU A 221 -3.19 -2.79 4.14
CA LEU A 221 -4.37 -2.05 3.67
C LEU A 221 -5.33 -1.72 4.81
N CYS A 222 -5.29 -2.48 5.91
CA CYS A 222 -6.18 -2.32 7.07
C CYS A 222 -5.76 -1.17 7.98
N ASP A 223 -4.52 -0.68 7.90
CA ASP A 223 -3.93 0.33 8.80
C ASP A 223 -4.26 1.79 8.38
N LYS A 224 -5.46 2.03 7.88
CA LYS A 224 -5.91 3.40 7.58
C LYS A 224 -6.27 4.16 8.86
N SER A 225 -5.43 5.12 9.22
CA SER A 225 -5.60 5.98 10.40
C SER A 225 -6.89 6.81 10.38
N TYR A 226 -7.45 7.10 9.19
CA TYR A 226 -8.65 7.92 9.01
C TYR A 226 -9.96 7.13 8.81
N ASP A 227 -9.92 5.79 8.82
CA ASP A 227 -11.14 4.99 8.68
C ASP A 227 -12.11 5.24 9.85
N GLY A 228 -13.40 5.35 9.54
CA GLY A 228 -14.46 5.35 10.54
C GLY A 228 -14.60 3.97 11.22
N PRO A 229 -15.35 3.88 12.32
CA PRO A 229 -15.46 2.65 13.11
C PRO A 229 -16.07 1.48 12.32
N VAL A 230 -17.06 1.75 11.46
CA VAL A 230 -17.68 0.70 10.66
C VAL A 230 -16.70 0.24 9.58
N SER A 231 -16.01 1.18 8.94
CA SER A 231 -14.99 0.86 7.95
C SER A 231 -13.89 -0.02 8.56
N ARG A 232 -13.36 0.36 9.73
CA ARG A 232 -12.26 -0.35 10.41
C ARG A 232 -12.64 -1.76 10.85
N TYR A 233 -13.80 -1.93 11.50
CA TYR A 233 -14.14 -3.20 12.16
C TYR A 233 -15.03 -4.12 11.34
N LEU A 234 -15.76 -3.59 10.35
CA LEU A 234 -16.69 -4.37 9.52
C LEU A 234 -16.28 -4.38 8.05
N ASN A 235 -16.14 -3.21 7.42
CA ASN A 235 -15.97 -3.17 5.96
C ASN A 235 -14.57 -3.64 5.54
N ARG A 236 -13.49 -3.19 6.19
CA ARG A 236 -12.10 -3.49 5.81
C ARG A 236 -11.77 -4.98 5.78
N PRO A 237 -12.11 -5.78 6.81
CA PRO A 237 -11.89 -7.22 6.76
C PRO A 237 -12.55 -7.90 5.55
N ILE A 238 -13.68 -7.35 5.07
CA ILE A 238 -14.41 -7.90 3.93
C ILE A 238 -13.88 -7.33 2.60
N SER A 239 -13.65 -6.02 2.51
CA SER A 239 -13.16 -5.35 1.31
C SER A 239 -11.80 -5.90 0.90
N VAL A 240 -10.89 -6.14 1.85
CA VAL A 240 -9.56 -6.69 1.57
C VAL A 240 -9.65 -8.10 0.93
N LEU A 241 -10.66 -8.90 1.27
CA LEU A 241 -10.89 -10.20 0.61
C LEU A 241 -11.31 -10.03 -0.85
N PHE A 242 -12.18 -9.06 -1.14
CA PHE A 242 -12.55 -8.72 -2.51
C PHE A 242 -11.36 -8.14 -3.27
N SER A 243 -10.65 -7.17 -2.69
CA SER A 243 -9.45 -6.55 -3.26
C SER A 243 -8.35 -7.56 -3.57
N ARG A 244 -8.15 -8.58 -2.72
CA ARG A 244 -7.21 -9.68 -3.00
C ARG A 244 -7.50 -10.37 -4.34
N GLN A 245 -8.77 -10.54 -4.69
CA GLN A 245 -9.18 -11.19 -5.93
C GLN A 245 -9.21 -10.18 -7.08
N LEU A 246 -9.80 -9.00 -6.89
CA LEU A 246 -9.85 -7.92 -7.88
C LEU A 246 -8.44 -7.49 -8.35
N ALA A 247 -7.46 -7.51 -7.46
CA ALA A 247 -6.08 -7.19 -7.79
C ALA A 247 -5.47 -8.12 -8.84
N LYS A 248 -5.98 -9.34 -9.00
CA LYS A 248 -5.48 -10.34 -9.95
C LYS A 248 -6.05 -10.19 -11.37
N PHE A 249 -7.09 -9.38 -11.55
CA PHE A 249 -7.72 -9.13 -12.84
C PHE A 249 -7.33 -7.75 -13.38
N ASP A 250 -7.50 -7.51 -14.68
CA ASP A 250 -7.25 -6.22 -15.32
C ASP A 250 -8.39 -5.20 -15.09
N ILE A 251 -8.79 -5.04 -13.83
CA ILE A 251 -9.79 -4.07 -13.36
C ILE A 251 -9.06 -2.84 -12.79
N THR A 252 -9.49 -1.65 -13.21
CA THR A 252 -8.98 -0.36 -12.73
C THR A 252 -9.72 0.11 -11.49
N PRO A 253 -9.08 0.90 -10.59
CA PRO A 253 -9.75 1.51 -9.43
C PRO A 253 -11.03 2.28 -9.80
N ASN A 254 -10.97 3.13 -10.84
CA ASN A 254 -12.13 3.92 -11.26
C ASN A 254 -13.32 3.07 -11.71
N GLN A 255 -13.07 1.88 -12.29
CA GLN A 255 -14.16 0.93 -12.61
C GLN A 255 -14.83 0.39 -11.34
N ILE A 256 -14.05 0.18 -10.27
CA ILE A 256 -14.57 -0.24 -8.97
C ILE A 256 -15.42 0.88 -8.36
N SER A 257 -14.96 2.14 -8.39
CA SER A 257 -15.74 3.30 -7.89
C SER A 257 -17.04 3.49 -8.67
N VAL A 258 -17.03 3.33 -10.00
CA VAL A 258 -18.27 3.38 -10.81
C VAL A 258 -19.20 2.22 -10.45
N PHE A 259 -18.67 1.02 -10.23
CA PHE A 259 -19.49 -0.13 -9.84
C PHE A 259 -20.14 0.05 -8.46
N SER A 260 -19.39 0.50 -7.45
CA SER A 260 -19.94 0.79 -6.11
C SER A 260 -21.04 1.86 -6.21
N PHE A 261 -20.81 2.93 -6.97
CA PHE A 261 -21.79 3.96 -7.25
C PHE A 261 -23.09 3.42 -7.89
N LEU A 262 -22.98 2.59 -8.94
CA LEU A 262 -24.13 1.99 -9.60
C LEU A 262 -24.92 1.07 -8.64
N CYS A 263 -24.25 0.35 -7.75
CA CYS A 263 -24.91 -0.41 -6.69
C CYS A 263 -25.71 0.50 -5.75
N SER A 264 -25.18 1.67 -5.37
CA SER A 264 -25.91 2.65 -4.55
C SER A 264 -27.13 3.25 -5.27
N VAL A 265 -27.03 3.53 -6.58
CA VAL A 265 -28.17 3.99 -7.38
C VAL A 265 -29.25 2.92 -7.46
N LEU A 266 -28.87 1.66 -7.70
CA LEU A 266 -29.81 0.54 -7.70
C LEU A 266 -30.46 0.35 -6.33
N ALA A 267 -29.71 0.47 -5.24
CA ALA A 267 -30.24 0.43 -3.88
C ALA A 267 -31.26 1.55 -3.63
N ALA A 268 -30.99 2.77 -4.08
CA ALA A 268 -31.95 3.87 -4.02
C ALA A 268 -33.23 3.59 -4.81
N GLY A 269 -33.12 2.99 -5.98
CA GLY A 269 -34.27 2.52 -6.77
C GLY A 269 -35.09 1.46 -6.02
N LEU A 270 -34.43 0.50 -5.36
CA LEU A 270 -35.09 -0.52 -4.53
C LEU A 270 -35.86 0.11 -3.35
N PHE A 271 -35.32 1.15 -2.71
CA PHE A 271 -36.07 1.90 -1.70
C PHE A 271 -37.35 2.53 -2.28
N ALA A 272 -37.26 3.09 -3.49
CA ALA A 272 -38.37 3.78 -4.14
C ALA A 272 -39.49 2.85 -4.64
N PHE A 273 -39.22 1.56 -4.93
CA PHE A 273 -40.25 0.59 -5.32
C PHE A 273 -41.27 0.30 -4.21
N GLY A 274 -40.93 0.56 -2.95
CA GLY A 274 -41.82 0.36 -1.81
C GLY A 274 -41.94 -1.10 -1.36
N GLY A 275 -42.51 -1.29 -0.17
CA GLY A 275 -42.63 -2.59 0.48
C GLY A 275 -41.35 -3.05 1.19
N TYR A 276 -41.52 -3.88 2.22
CA TYR A 276 -40.43 -4.32 3.08
C TYR A 276 -39.34 -5.15 2.36
N PRO A 277 -39.66 -6.09 1.45
CA PRO A 277 -38.62 -6.86 0.76
C PRO A 277 -37.68 -5.98 -0.07
N ALA A 278 -38.24 -5.03 -0.84
CA ALA A 278 -37.44 -4.11 -1.65
C ALA A 278 -36.60 -3.17 -0.77
N LEU A 279 -37.18 -2.68 0.34
CA LEU A 279 -36.46 -1.89 1.34
C LEU A 279 -35.26 -2.64 1.91
N LEU A 280 -35.45 -3.87 2.40
CA LEU A 280 -34.37 -4.70 2.95
C LEU A 280 -33.30 -4.99 1.89
N SER A 281 -33.69 -5.36 0.66
CA SER A 281 -32.74 -5.59 -0.44
C SER A 281 -31.94 -4.34 -0.79
N GLY A 282 -32.58 -3.16 -0.80
CA GLY A 282 -31.89 -1.88 -0.98
C GLY A 282 -30.88 -1.60 0.13
N GLY A 283 -31.24 -1.90 1.39
CA GLY A 283 -30.36 -1.70 2.54
C GLY A 283 -29.13 -2.60 2.47
N VAL A 284 -29.33 -3.89 2.17
CA VAL A 284 -28.24 -4.86 1.98
C VAL A 284 -27.33 -4.41 0.84
N LEU A 285 -27.90 -3.99 -0.29
CA LEU A 285 -27.13 -3.55 -1.45
C LEU A 285 -26.37 -2.25 -1.17
N ALA A 286 -26.92 -1.32 -0.40
CA ALA A 286 -26.23 -0.11 0.03
C ALA A 286 -25.02 -0.42 0.93
N GLN A 287 -25.17 -1.34 1.90
CA GLN A 287 -24.05 -1.78 2.73
C GLN A 287 -23.00 -2.52 1.91
N PHE A 288 -23.41 -3.37 0.96
CA PHE A 288 -22.50 -4.03 0.03
C PHE A 288 -21.73 -3.01 -0.82
N ALA A 289 -22.41 -1.99 -1.37
CA ALA A 289 -21.76 -0.91 -2.10
C ALA A 289 -20.68 -0.22 -1.25
N SER A 290 -20.98 0.10 0.01
CA SER A 290 -20.02 0.69 0.97
C SER A 290 -18.79 -0.19 1.26
N ILE A 291 -18.93 -1.51 1.20
CA ILE A 291 -17.80 -2.44 1.33
C ILE A 291 -16.95 -2.43 0.04
N ILE A 292 -17.58 -2.54 -1.12
CA ILE A 292 -16.88 -2.59 -2.42
C ILE A 292 -16.20 -1.26 -2.74
N ASP A 293 -16.81 -0.15 -2.35
CA ASP A 293 -16.24 1.19 -2.44
C ASP A 293 -14.84 1.25 -1.83
N GLY A 294 -14.63 0.63 -0.67
CA GLY A 294 -13.31 0.57 -0.04
C GLY A 294 -12.23 -0.17 -0.87
N CYS A 295 -12.64 -0.99 -1.84
CA CYS A 295 -11.75 -1.81 -2.67
C CYS A 295 -11.01 -0.98 -3.74
N ASP A 296 -11.53 0.17 -4.16
CA ASP A 296 -10.94 0.95 -5.24
C ASP A 296 -9.53 1.44 -4.89
N GLY A 297 -9.37 2.08 -3.73
CA GLY A 297 -8.13 2.60 -3.21
C GLY A 297 -7.22 1.48 -2.69
N GLU A 298 -7.78 0.36 -2.25
CA GLU A 298 -7.02 -0.85 -1.92
C GLU A 298 -6.34 -1.42 -3.16
N VAL A 299 -7.09 -1.63 -4.24
CA VAL A 299 -6.57 -2.10 -5.53
C VAL A 299 -5.61 -1.06 -6.13
N ALA A 300 -5.91 0.24 -6.01
CA ALA A 300 -5.04 1.31 -6.46
C ALA A 300 -3.66 1.25 -5.79
N ARG A 301 -3.62 1.05 -4.47
CA ARG A 301 -2.35 0.89 -3.72
C ARG A 301 -1.63 -0.41 -4.09
N LEU A 302 -2.33 -1.53 -4.18
CA LEU A 302 -1.74 -2.83 -4.52
C LEU A 302 -1.12 -2.86 -5.92
N LYS A 303 -1.70 -2.10 -6.87
CA LYS A 303 -1.28 -2.03 -8.28
C LYS A 303 -0.46 -0.80 -8.64
N TYR A 304 -0.16 0.08 -7.68
CA TYR A 304 0.52 1.36 -7.94
C TYR A 304 -0.22 2.23 -8.98
N GLN A 305 -1.55 2.28 -8.87
CA GLN A 305 -2.46 3.06 -9.71
C GLN A 305 -3.16 4.18 -8.91
N SER A 306 -2.62 4.53 -7.74
CA SER A 306 -3.09 5.67 -6.95
C SER A 306 -2.89 6.97 -7.76
N SER A 307 -3.91 7.82 -7.81
CA SER A 307 -3.84 9.13 -8.47
C SER A 307 -4.75 10.13 -7.78
N ASP A 308 -4.40 11.41 -7.85
CA ASP A 308 -5.21 12.51 -7.31
C ASP A 308 -6.59 12.57 -7.98
N PHE A 309 -6.63 12.37 -9.31
CA PHE A 309 -7.88 12.28 -10.06
C PHE A 309 -8.75 11.12 -9.56
N GLY A 310 -8.19 9.93 -9.37
CA GLY A 310 -8.94 8.77 -8.88
C GLY A 310 -9.54 9.02 -7.49
N GLY A 311 -8.76 9.56 -6.56
CA GLY A 311 -9.27 9.92 -5.23
C GLY A 311 -10.34 11.01 -5.25
N TRP A 312 -10.20 12.01 -6.12
CA TRP A 312 -11.24 13.03 -6.33
C TRP A 312 -12.50 12.45 -6.98
N PHE A 313 -12.35 11.60 -7.99
CA PHE A 313 -13.45 10.99 -8.73
C PHE A 313 -14.28 10.07 -7.82
N ASP A 314 -13.62 9.24 -7.00
CA ASP A 314 -14.25 8.45 -5.95
C ASP A 314 -15.07 9.33 -4.99
N ALA A 315 -14.44 10.38 -4.42
CA ALA A 315 -15.11 11.30 -3.51
C ALA A 315 -16.37 11.97 -4.12
N VAL A 316 -16.34 12.31 -5.41
CA VAL A 316 -17.50 12.87 -6.13
C VAL A 316 -18.62 11.85 -6.28
N LEU A 317 -18.31 10.63 -6.74
CA LEU A 317 -19.30 9.55 -6.86
C LEU A 317 -19.93 9.23 -5.51
N ASP A 318 -19.15 9.28 -4.45
CA ASP A 318 -19.61 9.08 -3.08
C ASP A 318 -20.65 10.10 -2.61
N ARG A 319 -20.51 11.37 -3.04
CA ARG A 319 -21.51 12.41 -2.73
C ARG A 319 -22.82 12.14 -3.47
N TYR A 320 -22.75 11.74 -4.73
CA TYR A 320 -23.94 11.37 -5.49
C TYR A 320 -24.60 10.11 -4.92
N ALA A 321 -23.84 9.07 -4.60
CA ALA A 321 -24.33 7.85 -3.98
C ALA A 321 -25.09 8.14 -2.68
N ASP A 322 -24.50 8.93 -1.78
CA ASP A 322 -25.15 9.35 -0.53
C ASP A 322 -26.47 10.11 -0.80
N ALA A 323 -26.48 11.00 -1.79
CA ALA A 323 -27.68 11.76 -2.17
C ALA A 323 -28.79 10.83 -2.67
N PHE A 324 -28.47 9.90 -3.57
CA PHE A 324 -29.44 8.94 -4.10
C PHE A 324 -30.00 8.03 -3.01
N LEU A 325 -29.16 7.49 -2.13
CA LEU A 325 -29.61 6.62 -1.04
C LEU A 325 -30.57 7.34 -0.09
N LEU A 326 -30.22 8.55 0.35
CA LEU A 326 -31.06 9.35 1.25
C LEU A 326 -32.35 9.82 0.57
N PHE A 327 -32.27 10.20 -0.71
CA PHE A 327 -33.45 10.53 -1.48
C PHE A 327 -34.38 9.32 -1.64
N GLY A 328 -33.85 8.14 -1.95
CA GLY A 328 -34.61 6.90 -2.08
C GLY A 328 -35.36 6.53 -0.80
N LEU A 329 -34.71 6.67 0.37
CA LEU A 329 -35.39 6.46 1.67
C LEU A 329 -36.45 7.52 1.96
N THR A 330 -36.18 8.78 1.62
CA THR A 330 -37.16 9.87 1.78
C THR A 330 -38.38 9.60 0.89
N TRP A 331 -38.15 9.17 -0.35
CA TRP A 331 -39.21 8.78 -1.29
C TRP A 331 -40.02 7.60 -0.77
N HIS A 332 -39.36 6.56 -0.24
CA HIS A 332 -40.02 5.42 0.38
C HIS A 332 -41.02 5.85 1.46
N LEU A 333 -40.62 6.78 2.33
CA LEU A 333 -41.47 7.31 3.39
C LEU A 333 -42.61 8.18 2.86
N LEU A 334 -42.33 9.05 1.87
CA LEU A 334 -43.35 9.90 1.24
C LEU A 334 -44.42 9.09 0.50
N ALA A 335 -44.06 7.94 -0.06
CA ALA A 335 -45.00 7.02 -0.71
C ALA A 335 -45.97 6.36 0.29
N VAL A 336 -45.58 6.23 1.56
CA VAL A 336 -46.44 5.73 2.65
C VAL A 336 -47.29 6.86 3.22
N GLU A 337 -46.67 8.00 3.55
CA GLU A 337 -47.34 9.18 4.09
C GLU A 337 -46.70 10.45 3.54
N ALA A 338 -47.46 11.18 2.71
CA ALA A 338 -47.03 12.46 2.16
C ALA A 338 -47.03 13.55 3.25
N SER A 339 -45.91 13.66 3.96
CA SER A 339 -45.73 14.60 5.07
C SER A 339 -44.60 15.59 4.80
N GLY A 340 -44.87 16.88 5.02
CA GLY A 340 -43.84 17.92 4.95
C GLY A 340 -42.70 17.68 5.95
N TRP A 341 -42.97 16.95 7.04
CA TRP A 341 -41.94 16.56 8.00
C TRP A 341 -40.93 15.58 7.41
N VAL A 342 -41.39 14.58 6.65
CA VAL A 342 -40.52 13.61 5.95
C VAL A 342 -39.64 14.31 4.92
N LEU A 343 -40.22 15.26 4.16
CA LEU A 343 -39.46 16.04 3.18
C LEU A 343 -38.38 16.88 3.87
N PHE A 344 -38.74 17.54 4.98
CA PHE A 344 -37.79 18.34 5.76
C PHE A 344 -36.66 17.48 6.34
N THR A 345 -36.96 16.33 6.95
CA THR A 345 -35.94 15.45 7.52
C THR A 345 -35.03 14.86 6.45
N GLY A 346 -35.58 14.45 5.30
CA GLY A 346 -34.80 13.99 4.14
C GLY A 346 -33.86 15.05 3.59
N PHE A 347 -34.36 16.29 3.42
CA PHE A 347 -33.54 17.43 3.02
C PHE A 347 -32.40 17.71 4.00
N MET A 348 -32.70 17.73 5.30
CA MET A 348 -31.69 17.94 6.34
C MET A 348 -30.66 16.81 6.40
N ALA A 349 -31.05 15.56 6.13
CA ALA A 349 -30.12 14.44 6.02
C ALA A 349 -29.17 14.58 4.83
N ILE A 350 -29.67 14.98 3.66
CA ILE A 350 -28.85 15.24 2.47
C ILE A 350 -27.88 16.39 2.73
N ILE A 351 -28.37 17.55 3.21
CA ILE A 351 -27.51 18.68 3.55
C ILE A 351 -26.44 18.29 4.55
N GLY A 352 -26.82 17.62 5.64
CA GLY A 352 -25.88 17.17 6.66
C GLY A 352 -24.81 16.25 6.07
N SER A 353 -25.19 15.36 5.15
CA SER A 353 -24.24 14.47 4.46
C SER A 353 -23.23 15.22 3.60
N PHE A 354 -23.69 16.20 2.81
CA PHE A 354 -22.81 17.03 1.99
C PHE A 354 -21.89 17.90 2.85
N MET A 355 -22.43 18.57 3.87
CA MET A 355 -21.66 19.44 4.75
C MET A 355 -20.63 18.66 5.57
N LEU A 356 -20.94 17.44 5.99
CA LEU A 356 -19.99 16.58 6.68
C LEU A 356 -18.76 16.28 5.80
N SER A 357 -18.97 15.97 4.52
CA SER A 357 -17.85 15.69 3.61
C SER A 357 -17.11 16.95 3.19
N TYR A 358 -17.82 18.06 2.95
CA TYR A 358 -17.21 19.35 2.63
C TYR A 358 -16.33 19.86 3.78
N THR A 359 -16.80 19.75 5.03
CA THR A 359 -16.03 20.14 6.20
C THR A 359 -14.91 19.15 6.50
N ALA A 360 -15.05 17.86 6.16
CA ALA A 360 -14.00 16.87 6.38
C ALA A 360 -12.70 17.25 5.69
N ASP A 361 -12.74 17.66 4.43
CA ASP A 361 -11.53 17.98 3.66
C ASP A 361 -10.71 19.10 4.32
N LYS A 362 -11.38 20.20 4.70
CA LYS A 362 -10.77 21.33 5.40
C LYS A 362 -10.36 20.98 6.84
N HIS A 363 -11.24 20.34 7.59
CA HIS A 363 -11.00 19.97 8.98
C HIS A 363 -9.84 18.96 9.11
N ASP A 364 -9.76 17.97 8.22
CA ASP A 364 -8.73 16.94 8.24
C ASP A 364 -7.36 17.51 7.87
N SER A 365 -7.30 18.54 7.02
CA SER A 365 -6.04 19.28 6.79
C SER A 365 -5.54 19.98 8.07
N LEU A 366 -6.42 20.70 8.78
CA LEU A 366 -6.10 21.40 10.03
C LEU A 366 -5.78 20.45 11.18
N MET A 367 -6.54 19.36 11.31
CA MET A 367 -6.31 18.37 12.38
C MET A 367 -5.04 17.55 12.15
N ARG A 368 -4.64 17.31 10.89
CA ARG A 368 -3.36 16.65 10.59
C ARG A 368 -2.18 17.41 11.19
N GLU A 369 -2.18 18.74 11.10
CA GLU A 369 -1.15 19.58 11.72
C GLU A 369 -1.18 19.48 13.25
N ARG A 370 -2.36 19.50 13.87
CA ARG A 370 -2.51 19.37 15.33
C ARG A 370 -2.13 18.00 15.88
N ILE A 371 -2.45 16.92 15.18
CA ILE A 371 -2.07 15.55 15.58
C ILE A 371 -0.54 15.40 15.52
N LYS A 372 0.12 15.98 14.50
CA LYS A 372 1.59 16.07 14.45
C LYS A 372 2.17 16.83 15.64
N LEU A 373 1.45 17.80 16.19
CA LEU A 373 1.81 18.56 17.39
C LEU A 373 1.42 17.86 18.72
N GLY A 374 1.04 16.57 18.70
CA GLY A 374 0.76 15.77 19.89
C GLY A 374 -0.72 15.69 20.31
N GLY A 375 -1.65 16.14 19.46
CA GLY A 375 -3.09 15.97 19.70
C GLY A 375 -3.57 14.52 19.57
N LYS A 376 -4.54 14.10 20.41
CA LYS A 376 -5.18 12.78 20.30
C LYS A 376 -6.05 12.68 19.04
N ALA A 377 -5.98 11.54 18.34
CA ALA A 377 -6.87 11.23 17.23
C ALA A 377 -8.33 11.21 17.72
N GLN A 378 -9.18 12.05 17.13
CA GLN A 378 -10.59 12.16 17.51
C GLN A 378 -11.44 11.07 16.84
N TRP A 379 -12.50 10.65 17.54
CA TRP A 379 -13.52 9.73 17.02
C TRP A 379 -14.24 10.36 15.82
N ARG A 380 -14.34 9.62 14.70
CA ARG A 380 -14.90 10.09 13.44
C ARG A 380 -16.16 9.30 13.11
N MET A 381 -17.31 9.98 13.09
CA MET A 381 -18.52 9.46 12.46
C MET A 381 -18.53 9.90 10.99
N GLY A 382 -18.42 8.95 10.07
CA GLY A 382 -18.30 9.20 8.64
C GLY A 382 -19.45 8.62 7.83
N ARG A 383 -19.21 8.50 6.51
CA ARG A 383 -20.14 7.87 5.56
C ARG A 383 -20.41 6.40 5.90
N ASP A 384 -19.41 5.68 6.38
CA ASP A 384 -19.48 4.28 6.78
C ASP A 384 -20.57 4.03 7.86
N VAL A 385 -20.61 4.88 8.89
CA VAL A 385 -21.65 4.85 9.94
C VAL A 385 -23.03 5.14 9.35
N ARG A 386 -23.14 6.15 8.48
CA ARG A 386 -24.41 6.54 7.85
C ARG A 386 -24.98 5.40 7.01
N VAL A 387 -24.17 4.76 6.15
CA VAL A 387 -24.65 3.66 5.30
C VAL A 387 -25.06 2.45 6.15
N LEU A 388 -24.33 2.16 7.23
CA LEU A 388 -24.73 1.11 8.16
C LEU A 388 -26.08 1.42 8.83
N LEU A 389 -26.30 2.67 9.26
CA LEU A 389 -27.59 3.09 9.83
C LEU A 389 -28.72 2.92 8.82
N ILE A 390 -28.50 3.27 7.55
CA ILE A 390 -29.46 3.03 6.46
C ILE A 390 -29.80 1.54 6.36
N PHE A 391 -28.80 0.66 6.32
CA PHE A 391 -29.01 -0.78 6.27
C PHE A 391 -29.81 -1.29 7.48
N LEU A 392 -29.42 -0.91 8.70
CA LEU A 392 -30.11 -1.33 9.91
C LEU A 392 -31.56 -0.82 9.94
N GLY A 393 -31.78 0.44 9.56
CA GLY A 393 -33.11 1.04 9.45
C GLY A 393 -34.00 0.32 8.44
N ALA A 394 -33.45 -0.06 7.29
CA ALA A 394 -34.14 -0.87 6.31
C ALA A 394 -34.47 -2.28 6.86
N ALA A 395 -33.53 -2.91 7.56
CA ALA A 395 -33.67 -4.27 8.09
C ALA A 395 -34.70 -4.38 9.21
N VAL A 396 -34.84 -3.37 10.08
CA VAL A 396 -35.86 -3.35 11.13
C VAL A 396 -37.13 -2.59 10.72
N ASN A 397 -37.20 -2.10 9.49
CA ASN A 397 -38.27 -1.24 8.97
C ASN A 397 -38.50 0.05 9.78
N TRP A 398 -37.43 0.60 10.37
CA TRP A 398 -37.43 1.86 11.14
C TRP A 398 -36.78 3.00 10.35
N VAL A 399 -37.24 3.21 9.12
CA VAL A 399 -36.64 4.18 8.20
C VAL A 399 -36.76 5.61 8.72
N GLN A 400 -37.93 6.01 9.22
CA GLN A 400 -38.16 7.39 9.69
C GLN A 400 -37.28 7.77 10.90
N PRO A 401 -37.20 6.98 12.00
CA PRO A 401 -36.27 7.27 13.09
C PRO A 401 -34.82 7.36 12.62
N VAL A 402 -34.39 6.44 11.74
CA VAL A 402 -33.02 6.43 11.22
C VAL A 402 -32.73 7.66 10.38
N LEU A 403 -33.65 8.09 9.52
CA LEU A 403 -33.50 9.30 8.72
C LEU A 403 -33.36 10.55 9.61
N VAL A 404 -34.15 10.64 10.68
CA VAL A 404 -34.03 11.71 11.69
C VAL A 404 -32.67 11.67 12.40
N VAL A 405 -32.21 10.49 12.82
CA VAL A 405 -30.90 10.33 13.45
C VAL A 405 -29.79 10.78 12.51
N ILE A 406 -29.82 10.37 11.24
CA ILE A 406 -28.83 10.81 10.24
C ILE A 406 -28.89 12.34 10.08
N ALA A 407 -30.08 12.93 9.93
CA ALA A 407 -30.23 14.37 9.80
C ALA A 407 -29.63 15.12 10.99
N VAL A 408 -29.91 14.69 12.22
CA VAL A 408 -29.39 15.34 13.43
C VAL A 408 -27.89 15.13 13.59
N VAL A 409 -27.42 13.88 13.56
CA VAL A 409 -26.02 13.54 13.86
C VAL A 409 -25.06 14.17 12.84
N MET A 410 -25.37 14.13 11.55
CA MET A 410 -24.48 14.64 10.50
C MET A 410 -24.35 16.18 10.57
N ASN A 411 -25.44 16.88 10.87
CA ASN A 411 -25.41 18.34 11.05
C ASN A 411 -24.72 18.75 12.37
N LEU A 412 -24.96 18.03 13.47
CA LEU A 412 -24.27 18.29 14.74
C LEU A 412 -22.76 18.04 14.63
N GLU A 413 -22.35 16.97 13.94
CA GLU A 413 -20.93 16.68 13.71
C GLU A 413 -20.28 17.78 12.83
N THR A 414 -21.00 18.29 11.84
CA THR A 414 -20.54 19.46 11.05
C THR A 414 -20.32 20.67 11.95
N LEU A 415 -21.28 21.00 12.82
CA LEU A 415 -21.15 22.11 13.77
C LEU A 415 -19.98 21.91 14.75
N ARG A 416 -19.81 20.69 15.26
CA ARG A 416 -18.68 20.32 16.11
C ARG A 416 -17.34 20.59 15.41
N ARG A 417 -17.19 20.17 14.15
CA ARG A 417 -15.97 20.41 13.37
C ARG A 417 -15.69 21.89 13.16
N VAL A 418 -16.71 22.68 12.85
CA VAL A 418 -16.59 24.14 12.71
C VAL A 418 -16.16 24.77 14.04
N TRP A 419 -16.74 24.33 15.16
CA TRP A 419 -16.38 24.84 16.49
C TRP A 419 -14.94 24.51 16.87
N VAL A 420 -14.51 23.26 16.68
CA VAL A 420 -13.12 22.84 16.94
C VAL A 420 -12.12 23.57 16.04
N ALA A 421 -12.49 23.89 14.80
CA ALA A 421 -11.67 24.67 13.88
C ALA A 421 -11.63 26.18 14.22
N ARG A 422 -12.64 26.72 14.90
CA ARG A 422 -12.63 28.11 15.39
C ARG A 422 -11.69 28.25 16.59
N ASP A 423 -11.68 27.28 17.47
CA ASP A 423 -10.80 27.25 18.65
C ASP A 423 -9.40 26.72 18.30
N ALA A 424 -9.01 26.86 17.02
CA ALA A 424 -7.72 26.51 16.45
C ALA A 424 -6.99 27.71 15.90
#